data_AF-A0A8S0T1I9-F1
#
_entry.id   AF-A0A8S0T1I9-F1
#
_cell.length_a   1.000
_cell.length_b   1.000
_cell.length_c   1.000
_cell.angle_alpha   90.00
_cell.angle_beta   90.00
_cell.angle_gamma   90.00
#
_symmetry.space_group_name_H-M   'P 1'
#
loop_
_entity.id
_entity.type
_entity.pdbx_description
1 polymer ?
#
loop_
_entity_poly.entity_id
_entity_poly.type
_entity_poly.pdbx_seq_one_letter_code
_entity_poly.pdbx_strand_id
1 'polypeptide(L)'
;MEDQHPSADNTRDTFCKILITEDEGEDHHPYFDGRQMHRVPKLVRFNKHKKEDYYTPKMVSFGSYYDRFPELRMAEELKRKVLEEFVSSSCKELFNLQICEVIDQIRNCYIGVSRDEYDDGALTEMMLLDASFAIYIMEIELGDIDKFKHSRRHLGVDATPFVSEDLILFENQIPLRVIKLLCELMHGNECTLI
;
A
#
# COMPACT_ATOMS: atom_id res chain seq x y z
N MET A 1 -29.07 -14.00 -31.96
CA MET A 1 -29.45 -13.53 -30.62
C MET A 1 -28.56 -14.31 -29.66
N GLU A 2 -27.25 -14.05 -29.63
CA GLU A 2 -26.60 -12.84 -29.04
C GLU A 2 -27.19 -12.62 -27.63
N ASP A 3 -26.41 -12.72 -26.55
CA ASP A 3 -25.20 -11.94 -26.33
C ASP A 3 -24.06 -12.70 -25.62
N GLN A 4 -22.86 -12.53 -26.16
CA GLN A 4 -21.60 -12.67 -25.45
C GLN A 4 -21.40 -11.42 -24.59
N HIS A 5 -21.25 -11.58 -23.28
CA HIS A 5 -20.66 -10.54 -22.44
C HIS A 5 -19.13 -10.63 -22.56
N PRO A 6 -18.43 -9.59 -23.04
CA PRO A 6 -16.97 -9.58 -23.00
C PRO A 6 -16.51 -9.26 -21.58
N SER A 7 -15.74 -10.19 -21.02
CA SER A 7 -15.03 -10.05 -19.74
C SER A 7 -14.05 -8.87 -19.81
N ALA A 8 -14.38 -7.78 -19.13
CA ALA A 8 -13.51 -6.63 -18.93
C ALA A 8 -12.49 -6.94 -17.81
N ASP A 9 -11.47 -7.74 -18.09
CA ASP A 9 -10.36 -7.94 -17.13
C ASP A 9 -9.00 -8.29 -17.74
N ASN A 10 -8.91 -8.52 -19.05
CA ASN A 10 -7.65 -9.00 -19.66
C ASN A 10 -6.65 -7.88 -20.00
N THR A 11 -7.10 -6.62 -20.06
CA THR A 11 -6.24 -5.50 -20.50
C THR A 11 -5.23 -5.07 -19.42
N ARG A 12 -5.53 -5.32 -18.14
CA ARG A 12 -4.77 -4.81 -16.98
C ARG A 12 -3.54 -5.63 -16.64
N ASP A 13 -3.68 -6.97 -16.65
CA ASP A 13 -2.58 -7.93 -16.52
C ASP A 13 -1.59 -7.80 -17.69
N THR A 14 -2.07 -7.36 -18.85
CA THR A 14 -1.23 -7.10 -20.02
C THR A 14 -0.31 -5.89 -19.80
N PHE A 15 -0.69 -4.86 -19.03
CA PHE A 15 0.10 -3.63 -18.88
C PHE A 15 1.41 -3.82 -18.10
N CYS A 16 1.38 -4.48 -16.94
CA CYS A 16 2.60 -4.83 -16.21
C CYS A 16 3.45 -5.87 -16.97
N LYS A 17 2.85 -6.72 -17.81
CA LYS A 17 3.57 -7.67 -18.68
C LYS A 17 4.19 -7.02 -19.93
N ILE A 18 3.56 -6.00 -20.52
CA ILE A 18 4.04 -5.29 -21.73
C ILE A 18 5.34 -4.55 -21.47
N LEU A 19 5.55 -4.02 -20.26
CA LEU A 19 6.74 -3.25 -19.90
C LEU A 19 8.03 -4.09 -19.76
N ILE A 20 7.95 -5.43 -19.84
CA ILE A 20 9.09 -6.33 -19.58
C ILE A 20 9.84 -6.76 -20.86
N THR A 21 9.39 -6.39 -22.06
CA THR A 21 10.11 -6.77 -23.29
C THR A 21 10.98 -5.65 -23.86
N GLU A 22 12.29 -5.90 -23.80
CA GLU A 22 13.42 -5.29 -24.52
C GLU A 22 14.04 -4.01 -23.92
N ASP A 23 15.04 -4.19 -23.05
CA ASP A 23 16.37 -3.59 -23.27
C ASP A 23 17.46 -4.44 -22.59
N GLU A 24 18.36 -5.04 -23.38
CA GLU A 24 19.64 -5.57 -22.88
C GLU A 24 20.65 -4.42 -22.91
N GLY A 25 20.77 -3.70 -21.79
CA GLY A 25 21.66 -2.55 -21.69
C GLY A 25 22.05 -2.22 -20.24
N GLU A 26 23.32 -2.46 -19.93
CA GLU A 26 24.11 -1.99 -18.78
C GLU A 26 23.50 -2.04 -17.37
N ASP A 27 23.99 -3.04 -16.63
CA ASP A 27 23.70 -3.39 -15.24
C ASP A 27 24.06 -2.28 -14.25
N HIS A 28 23.16 -1.30 -14.13
CA HIS A 28 23.06 -0.42 -12.97
C HIS A 28 21.88 -0.84 -12.12
N HIS A 29 21.89 -2.09 -11.62
CA HIS A 29 20.91 -2.54 -10.63
C HIS A 29 20.99 -1.60 -9.40
N PRO A 30 19.93 -0.82 -9.08
CA PRO A 30 19.93 -0.05 -7.85
C PRO A 30 19.96 -1.07 -6.71
N TYR A 31 21.02 -1.00 -5.92
CA TYR A 31 21.39 -1.94 -4.87
C TYR A 31 20.16 -2.51 -4.13
N PHE A 32 19.90 -3.82 -4.27
CA PHE A 32 18.97 -4.50 -3.38
C PHE A 32 19.64 -4.57 -2.01
N ASP A 33 19.17 -3.72 -1.10
CA ASP A 33 19.73 -3.50 0.22
C ASP A 33 19.64 -4.71 1.16
N GLY A 34 19.07 -5.85 0.72
CA GLY A 34 19.00 -7.08 1.51
C GLY A 34 18.14 -6.99 2.78
N ARG A 35 17.64 -5.81 3.12
CA ARG A 35 16.80 -5.56 4.30
C ARG A 35 15.37 -5.98 4.01
N GLN A 36 15.01 -7.14 4.52
CA GLN A 36 13.65 -7.68 4.48
C GLN A 36 12.89 -7.31 5.75
N MET A 37 11.59 -7.07 5.60
CA MET A 37 10.64 -6.85 6.68
C MET A 37 10.32 -8.20 7.30
N HIS A 38 10.95 -8.51 8.43
CA HIS A 38 10.77 -9.77 9.12
C HIS A 38 9.49 -9.78 9.95
N ARG A 39 8.77 -10.89 9.94
CA ARG A 39 7.75 -11.15 10.96
C ARG A 39 8.43 -11.39 12.29
N VAL A 40 7.80 -10.94 13.38
CA VAL A 40 8.36 -11.10 14.72
C VAL A 40 8.29 -12.58 15.10
N PRO A 41 9.42 -13.19 15.52
CA PRO A 41 9.44 -14.59 15.91
C PRO A 41 8.40 -14.89 16.99
N LYS A 42 7.68 -16.02 16.84
CA LYS A 42 6.63 -16.43 17.78
C LYS A 42 7.12 -16.43 19.24
N LEU A 43 8.36 -16.84 19.49
CA LEU A 43 8.96 -16.85 20.83
C LEU A 43 8.99 -15.46 21.49
N VAL A 44 9.23 -14.40 20.70
CA VAL A 44 9.21 -13.01 21.18
C VAL A 44 7.78 -12.57 21.50
N ARG A 45 6.80 -12.98 20.68
CA ARG A 45 5.37 -12.70 20.92
C ARG A 45 4.85 -13.37 22.20
N PHE A 46 5.22 -14.64 22.46
CA PHE A 46 4.76 -15.39 23.64
C PHE A 46 5.19 -14.75 24.96
N ASN A 47 6.36 -14.11 25.03
CA ASN A 47 6.85 -13.51 26.28
C ASN A 47 6.12 -12.21 26.67
N LYS A 48 5.23 -11.66 25.83
CA LYS A 48 4.43 -10.46 26.10
C LYS A 48 2.98 -10.80 26.46
N HIS A 49 2.78 -11.60 27.50
CA HIS A 49 1.45 -12.03 27.95
C HIS A 49 0.54 -10.92 28.52
N LYS A 50 0.93 -9.63 28.54
CA LYS A 50 0.15 -8.58 29.23
C LYS A 50 0.24 -7.23 28.51
N LYS A 51 -0.90 -6.83 27.93
CA LYS A 51 -1.40 -5.47 27.61
C LYS A 51 -1.27 -4.86 26.21
N GLU A 52 -0.17 -4.96 25.47
CA GLU A 52 -0.06 -4.25 24.18
C GLU A 52 0.43 -5.17 23.05
N ASP A 53 -0.47 -5.44 22.09
CA ASP A 53 -0.10 -6.05 20.81
C ASP A 53 0.50 -4.95 19.92
N TYR A 54 1.82 -5.00 19.74
CA TYR A 54 2.59 -4.10 18.89
C TYR A 54 2.92 -4.70 17.52
N TYR A 55 2.27 -5.82 17.20
CA TYR A 55 2.59 -6.62 16.02
C TYR A 55 1.40 -6.63 15.06
N THR A 56 0.20 -6.89 15.57
CA THR A 56 -1.01 -7.04 14.77
C THR A 56 -1.76 -5.71 14.63
N PRO A 57 -2.20 -5.34 13.41
CA PRO A 57 -3.04 -4.17 13.21
C PRO A 57 -4.37 -4.27 13.96
N LYS A 58 -4.86 -3.13 14.45
CA LYS A 58 -6.12 -3.00 15.19
C LYS A 58 -7.27 -2.51 14.32
N MET A 59 -6.97 -1.72 13.29
CA MET A 59 -7.91 -0.97 12.47
C MET A 59 -7.56 -1.00 10.98
N VAL A 60 -6.28 -0.87 10.61
CA VAL A 60 -5.81 -0.74 9.23
C VAL A 60 -4.63 -1.67 8.97
N SER A 61 -4.71 -2.49 7.92
CA SER A 61 -3.55 -3.24 7.44
C SER A 61 -2.69 -2.35 6.54
N PHE A 62 -1.37 -2.48 6.61
CA PHE A 62 -0.45 -1.96 5.61
C PHE A 62 0.46 -3.09 5.14
N GLY A 63 0.53 -3.26 3.83
CA GLY A 63 1.24 -4.34 3.19
C GLY A 63 0.52 -5.68 3.23
N SER A 64 1.26 -6.71 2.81
CA SER A 64 0.72 -8.04 2.54
C SER A 64 0.43 -8.92 3.77
N TYR A 65 1.00 -8.60 4.94
CA TYR A 65 0.95 -9.54 6.08
C TYR A 65 -0.45 -9.68 6.71
N TYR A 66 -1.32 -8.69 6.54
CA TYR A 66 -2.64 -8.62 7.18
C TYR A 66 -3.78 -8.17 6.24
N ASP A 67 -3.57 -8.15 4.92
CA ASP A 67 -4.51 -7.54 3.96
C ASP A 67 -5.87 -8.28 3.82
N ARG A 68 -5.99 -9.53 4.30
CA ARG A 68 -7.23 -10.34 4.21
C ARG A 68 -7.98 -10.51 5.51
N PHE A 69 -7.74 -9.66 6.51
CA PHE A 69 -8.46 -9.73 7.78
C PHE A 69 -9.86 -9.13 7.63
N PRO A 70 -10.95 -9.92 7.74
CA PRO A 70 -12.31 -9.42 7.55
C PRO A 70 -12.67 -8.26 8.47
N GLU A 71 -12.04 -8.21 9.65
CA GLU A 71 -12.23 -7.17 10.66
C GLU A 71 -11.73 -5.80 10.20
N LEU A 72 -10.81 -5.73 9.23
CA LEU A 72 -10.19 -4.49 8.74
C LEU A 72 -10.88 -3.92 7.49
N ARG A 73 -11.97 -4.54 7.02
CA ARG A 73 -12.66 -4.17 5.78
C ARG A 73 -13.07 -2.70 5.72
N MET A 74 -13.48 -2.12 6.85
CA MET A 74 -13.86 -0.70 6.92
C MET A 74 -12.70 0.21 6.51
N ALA A 75 -11.48 -0.11 6.95
CA ALA A 75 -10.29 0.64 6.57
C ALA A 75 -9.96 0.44 5.10
N GLU A 76 -10.08 -0.77 4.57
CA GLU A 76 -9.87 -1.03 3.14
C GLU A 76 -10.83 -0.23 2.24
N GLU A 77 -12.09 -0.06 2.67
CA GLU A 77 -13.04 0.81 1.98
C GLU A 77 -12.65 2.28 2.08
N LEU A 78 -12.11 2.73 3.22
CA LEU A 78 -11.63 4.10 3.38
C LEU A 78 -10.37 4.37 2.54
N LYS A 79 -9.42 3.43 2.43
CA LYS A 79 -8.25 3.59 1.57
C LYS A 79 -8.64 3.89 0.13
N ARG A 80 -9.61 3.12 -0.40
CA ARG A 80 -10.17 3.34 -1.75
C ARG A 80 -10.80 4.73 -1.87
N LYS A 81 -11.60 5.15 -0.90
CA LYS A 81 -12.19 6.50 -0.88
C LYS A 81 -11.13 7.60 -0.83
N VAL A 82 -10.09 7.43 -0.02
CA VAL A 82 -8.99 8.40 0.06
C VAL A 82 -8.28 8.51 -1.28
N LEU A 83 -7.95 7.38 -1.91
CA LEU A 83 -7.38 7.37 -3.24
C LEU A 83 -8.33 8.05 -4.25
N GLU A 84 -9.62 7.73 -4.20
CA GLU A 84 -10.65 8.28 -5.09
C GLU A 84 -10.81 9.79 -4.99
N GLU A 85 -10.92 10.32 -3.76
CA GLU A 85 -11.25 11.71 -3.46
C GLU A 85 -10.03 12.64 -3.54
N PHE A 86 -8.85 12.15 -3.13
CA PHE A 86 -7.67 13.00 -2.99
C PHE A 86 -6.65 12.85 -4.13
N VAL A 87 -6.73 11.81 -4.96
CA VAL A 87 -5.81 11.62 -6.11
C VAL A 87 -6.60 11.74 -7.43
N SER A 88 -6.10 12.55 -8.38
CA SER A 88 -6.68 12.64 -9.71
C SER A 88 -6.50 11.34 -10.51
N SER A 89 -7.35 11.08 -11.50
CA SER A 89 -7.26 9.85 -12.30
C SER A 89 -5.93 9.71 -13.05
N SER A 90 -5.39 10.80 -13.61
CA SER A 90 -4.07 10.79 -14.27
C SER A 90 -2.95 10.47 -13.30
N CYS A 91 -3.07 10.94 -12.05
CA CYS A 91 -2.10 10.64 -11.01
C CYS A 91 -2.17 9.20 -10.53
N LYS A 92 -3.37 8.63 -10.42
CA LYS A 92 -3.54 7.20 -10.11
C LYS A 92 -2.85 6.33 -11.15
N GLU A 93 -3.03 6.65 -12.43
CA GLU A 93 -2.37 5.94 -13.53
C GLU A 93 -0.85 6.06 -13.45
N LEU A 94 -0.32 7.28 -13.27
CA LEU A 94 1.12 7.51 -13.10
C LEU A 94 1.68 6.75 -11.89
N PHE A 95 1.04 6.84 -10.73
CA PHE A 95 1.46 6.16 -9.50
C PHE A 95 1.44 4.65 -9.69
N ASN A 96 0.41 4.10 -10.33
CA ASN A 96 0.31 2.67 -10.60
C ASN A 96 1.47 2.20 -11.50
N LEU A 97 1.78 2.94 -12.56
CA LEU A 97 2.91 2.65 -13.45
C LEU A 97 4.24 2.68 -12.70
N GLN A 98 4.49 3.75 -11.95
CA GLN A 98 5.73 3.93 -11.19
C GLN A 98 5.93 2.87 -10.10
N ILE A 99 4.85 2.43 -9.45
CA ILE A 99 4.90 1.31 -8.50
C ILE A 99 5.17 -0.01 -9.23
N CYS A 100 4.51 -0.25 -10.37
CA CYS A 100 4.71 -1.48 -11.14
C CYS A 100 6.16 -1.61 -11.64
N GLU A 101 6.81 -0.51 -12.02
CA GLU A 101 8.24 -0.49 -12.42
C GLU A 101 9.19 -0.99 -11.31
N VAL A 102 8.84 -0.80 -10.04
CA VAL A 102 9.66 -1.22 -8.90
C VAL A 102 9.09 -2.44 -8.16
N ILE A 103 8.13 -3.15 -8.74
CA ILE A 103 7.33 -4.17 -8.05
C ILE A 103 8.16 -5.34 -7.51
N ASP A 104 9.20 -5.77 -8.22
CA ASP A 104 10.08 -6.83 -7.75
C ASP A 104 10.90 -6.40 -6.53
N GLN A 105 11.32 -5.13 -6.50
CA GLN A 105 12.05 -4.58 -5.37
C GLN A 105 11.15 -4.50 -4.14
N ILE A 106 9.89 -4.09 -4.33
CA ILE A 106 8.84 -4.08 -3.30
C ILE A 106 8.60 -5.50 -2.76
N ARG A 107 8.39 -6.47 -3.65
CA ARG A 107 8.14 -7.86 -3.28
C ARG A 107 9.28 -8.43 -2.45
N ASN A 108 10.52 -8.14 -2.86
CA ASN A 108 11.71 -8.61 -2.15
C ASN A 108 11.89 -7.98 -0.75
N CYS A 109 11.20 -6.88 -0.44
CA CYS A 109 11.13 -6.36 0.93
C CYS A 109 10.35 -7.28 1.87
N TYR A 110 9.47 -8.14 1.37
CA TYR A 110 8.69 -9.06 2.20
C TYR A 110 9.32 -10.46 2.27
N ILE A 111 9.14 -11.14 3.40
CA ILE A 111 9.50 -12.55 3.54
C ILE A 111 8.23 -13.38 3.35
N GLY A 112 8.26 -14.26 2.36
CA GLY A 112 7.18 -15.22 2.11
C GLY A 112 6.06 -14.72 1.18
N VAL A 113 6.14 -13.49 0.68
CA VAL A 113 5.25 -13.01 -0.39
C VAL A 113 5.75 -13.53 -1.72
N SER A 114 4.90 -14.28 -2.41
CA SER A 114 5.21 -14.89 -3.71
C SER A 114 4.27 -14.40 -4.81
N ARG A 115 4.63 -14.64 -6.07
CA ARG A 115 3.79 -14.32 -7.23
C ARG A 115 2.50 -15.15 -7.28
N ASP A 116 2.48 -16.31 -6.63
CA ASP A 116 1.27 -17.14 -6.50
C ASP A 116 0.26 -16.53 -5.51
N GLU A 117 0.75 -15.77 -4.53
CA GLU A 117 -0.09 -15.10 -3.53
C GLU A 117 -0.57 -13.71 -4.02
N TYR A 118 0.34 -12.97 -4.66
CA TYR A 118 0.08 -11.69 -5.32
C TYR A 118 0.83 -11.61 -6.64
N ASP A 119 0.07 -11.60 -7.74
CA ASP A 119 0.61 -11.16 -9.01
C ASP A 119 1.05 -9.68 -8.95
N ASP A 120 1.76 -9.22 -9.98
CA ASP A 120 2.29 -7.85 -10.00
C ASP A 120 1.21 -6.78 -9.94
N GLY A 121 0.06 -7.02 -10.57
CA GLY A 121 -1.07 -6.09 -10.55
C GLY A 121 -1.68 -5.98 -9.16
N ALA A 122 -1.96 -7.11 -8.52
CA ALA A 122 -2.52 -7.18 -7.19
C ALA A 122 -1.58 -6.56 -6.13
N LEU A 123 -0.28 -6.85 -6.20
CA LEU A 123 0.70 -6.24 -5.30
C LEU A 123 0.80 -4.72 -5.55
N THR A 124 0.80 -4.28 -6.81
CA THR A 124 0.84 -2.87 -7.18
C THR A 124 -0.39 -2.12 -6.65
N GLU A 125 -1.59 -2.68 -6.80
CA GLU A 125 -2.83 -2.09 -6.31
C GLU A 125 -2.81 -1.94 -4.77
N MET A 126 -2.40 -2.99 -4.06
CA MET A 126 -2.26 -2.95 -2.60
C MET A 126 -1.26 -1.87 -2.18
N MET A 127 -0.09 -1.79 -2.85
CA MET A 127 0.92 -0.77 -2.55
C MET A 127 0.41 0.64 -2.82
N LEU A 128 -0.35 0.86 -3.89
CA LEU A 128 -0.93 2.16 -4.22
C LEU A 128 -1.92 2.62 -3.16
N LEU A 129 -2.86 1.73 -2.76
CA LEU A 129 -3.85 2.02 -1.72
C LEU A 129 -3.17 2.29 -0.38
N ASP A 130 -2.24 1.44 0.01
CA ASP A 130 -1.60 1.50 1.32
C ASP A 130 -0.66 2.71 1.44
N ALA A 131 0.12 3.01 0.41
CA ALA A 131 1.01 4.17 0.43
C ALA A 131 0.24 5.49 0.39
N SER A 132 -0.80 5.59 -0.45
CA SER A 132 -1.64 6.79 -0.50
C SER A 132 -2.33 7.03 0.85
N PHE A 133 -2.83 5.97 1.48
CA PHE A 133 -3.44 6.08 2.80
C PHE A 133 -2.43 6.39 3.90
N ALA A 134 -1.21 5.82 3.85
CA ALA A 134 -0.15 6.17 4.78
C ALA A 134 0.20 7.66 4.70
N ILE A 135 0.34 8.22 3.50
CA ILE A 135 0.58 9.66 3.29
C ILE A 135 -0.58 10.50 3.85
N TYR A 136 -1.82 10.11 3.56
CA TYR A 136 -3.01 10.75 4.10
C TYR A 136 -3.01 10.80 5.64
N ILE A 137 -2.60 9.73 6.32
CA ILE A 137 -2.45 9.71 7.78
C ILE A 137 -1.29 10.61 8.23
N MET A 138 -0.14 10.58 7.53
CA MET A 138 0.98 11.48 7.85
C MET A 138 0.60 12.96 7.73
N GLU A 139 -0.20 13.35 6.75
CA GLU A 139 -0.69 14.73 6.59
C GLU A 139 -1.62 15.14 7.75
N ILE A 140 -2.46 14.23 8.24
CA ILE A 140 -3.26 14.45 9.45
C ILE A 140 -2.37 14.71 10.66
N GLU A 141 -1.34 13.89 10.87
CA GLU A 141 -0.38 14.05 11.98
C GLU A 141 0.46 15.33 11.85
N LEU A 142 0.67 15.81 10.62
CA LEU A 142 1.31 17.10 10.33
C LEU A 142 0.37 18.31 10.47
N GLY A 143 -0.91 18.09 10.77
CA GLY A 143 -1.87 19.13 11.10
C GLY A 143 -2.91 19.46 10.03
N ASP A 144 -3.11 18.61 9.02
CA ASP A 144 -4.21 18.78 8.06
C ASP A 144 -5.58 18.57 8.73
N ILE A 145 -6.24 19.68 9.04
CA ILE A 145 -7.51 19.72 9.77
C ILE A 145 -8.66 19.13 8.93
N ASP A 146 -8.62 19.29 7.60
CA ASP A 146 -9.72 18.85 6.74
C ASP A 146 -9.65 17.35 6.50
N LYS A 147 -8.44 16.80 6.32
CA LYS A 147 -8.21 15.35 6.34
C LYS A 147 -8.54 14.76 7.71
N PHE A 148 -8.21 15.43 8.82
CA PHE A 148 -8.61 14.98 10.16
C PHE A 148 -10.13 14.91 10.34
N LYS A 149 -10.88 15.92 9.88
CA LYS A 149 -12.35 15.88 9.90
C LYS A 149 -12.90 14.81 8.97
N HIS A 150 -12.30 14.61 7.79
CA HIS A 150 -12.68 13.55 6.85
C HIS A 150 -12.54 12.17 7.50
N SER A 151 -11.36 11.86 8.07
CA SER A 151 -11.08 10.60 8.78
C SER A 151 -12.11 10.32 9.88
N ARG A 152 -12.41 11.31 10.74
CA ARG A 152 -13.44 11.16 11.80
C ARG A 152 -14.86 10.93 11.29
N ARG A 153 -15.22 11.44 10.11
CA ARG A 153 -16.55 11.18 9.52
C ARG A 153 -16.70 9.75 9.02
N HIS A 154 -15.60 9.14 8.59
CA HIS A 154 -15.62 7.79 8.01
C HIS A 154 -15.34 6.68 9.03
N LEU A 155 -14.41 6.90 9.95
CA LEU A 155 -14.01 5.91 10.96
C LEU A 155 -14.68 6.12 12.32
N GLY A 156 -15.14 7.34 12.59
CA GLY A 156 -15.55 7.76 13.92
C GLY A 156 -14.38 8.24 14.78
N VAL A 157 -14.70 8.98 15.84
CA VAL A 157 -13.72 9.60 16.74
C VAL A 157 -12.90 8.54 17.49
N ASP A 158 -13.54 7.46 17.93
CA ASP A 158 -12.91 6.43 18.74
C ASP A 158 -11.93 5.56 17.95
N ALA A 159 -12.11 5.46 16.63
CA ALA A 159 -11.26 4.65 15.75
C ALA A 159 -9.99 5.38 15.28
N THR A 160 -10.01 6.72 15.27
CA THR A 160 -8.92 7.54 14.69
C THR A 160 -7.55 7.29 15.34
N PRO A 161 -7.43 7.20 16.68
CA PRO A 161 -6.12 6.93 17.31
C PRO A 161 -5.49 5.61 16.88
N PHE A 162 -6.30 4.58 16.63
CA PHE A 162 -5.80 3.25 16.26
C PHE A 162 -5.19 3.24 14.85
N VAL A 163 -5.65 4.11 13.95
CA VAL A 163 -5.08 4.19 12.60
C VAL A 163 -3.65 4.71 12.63
N SER A 164 -3.38 5.75 13.42
CA SER A 164 -2.05 6.30 13.58
C SER A 164 -1.11 5.33 14.30
N GLU A 165 -1.63 4.57 15.27
CA GLU A 165 -0.89 3.48 15.92
C GLU A 165 -0.52 2.36 14.93
N ASP A 166 -1.44 1.97 14.07
CA ASP A 166 -1.24 0.88 13.10
C ASP A 166 -0.16 1.18 12.08
N LEU A 167 0.06 2.45 11.73
CA LEU A 167 1.10 2.88 10.80
C LEU A 167 2.53 2.56 11.30
N ILE A 168 2.72 2.43 12.62
CA ILE A 168 4.05 2.21 13.24
C ILE A 168 4.23 0.80 13.82
N LEU A 169 3.30 -0.14 13.58
CA LEU A 169 3.40 -1.51 14.10
C LEU A 169 4.43 -2.36 13.34
N PHE A 170 5.11 -3.26 14.07
CA PHE A 170 6.23 -4.03 13.53
C PHE A 170 5.85 -5.06 12.46
N GLU A 171 4.62 -5.56 12.41
CA GLU A 171 4.20 -6.46 11.33
C GLU A 171 3.14 -5.84 10.41
N ASN A 172 2.92 -4.53 10.53
CA ASN A 172 2.02 -3.77 9.68
C ASN A 172 2.81 -2.77 8.83
N GLN A 173 3.87 -3.27 8.18
CA GLN A 173 4.82 -2.43 7.48
C GLN A 173 4.57 -2.43 5.97
N ILE A 174 4.60 -1.23 5.41
CA ILE A 174 4.75 -0.96 3.98
C ILE A 174 6.21 -0.59 3.68
N PRO A 175 6.82 -1.00 2.56
CA PRO A 175 8.17 -0.58 2.24
C PRO A 175 8.23 0.94 2.10
N LEU A 176 9.11 1.58 2.88
CA LEU A 176 9.32 3.03 2.84
C LEU A 176 9.63 3.55 1.43
N ARG A 177 10.20 2.71 0.57
CA ARG A 177 10.45 3.02 -0.85
C ARG A 177 9.17 3.44 -1.58
N VAL A 178 8.04 2.77 -1.34
CA VAL A 178 6.76 3.09 -2.00
C VAL A 178 6.23 4.45 -1.55
N ILE A 179 6.30 4.73 -0.23
CA ILE A 179 5.90 6.03 0.31
C ILE A 179 6.76 7.15 -0.27
N LYS A 180 8.09 6.96 -0.32
CA LYS A 180 9.01 7.96 -0.89
C LYS A 180 8.70 8.23 -2.36
N LEU A 181 8.50 7.17 -3.15
CA LEU A 181 8.14 7.27 -4.56
C LEU A 181 6.90 8.14 -4.76
N LEU A 182 5.80 7.85 -4.05
CA LEU A 182 4.58 8.65 -4.17
C LEU A 182 4.77 10.08 -3.69
N CYS A 183 5.47 10.29 -2.58
CA CYS A 183 5.80 11.64 -2.11
C CYS A 183 6.59 12.44 -3.16
N GLU A 184 7.58 11.84 -3.82
CA GLU A 184 8.37 12.51 -4.85
C GLU A 184 7.51 12.91 -6.06
N LEU A 185 6.64 12.02 -6.53
CA LEU A 185 5.69 12.30 -7.61
C LEU A 185 4.67 13.40 -7.23
N MET A 186 4.30 13.46 -5.95
CA MET A 186 3.40 14.51 -5.44
C MET A 186 4.08 15.89 -5.26
N HIS A 187 5.37 15.94 -4.92
CA HIS A 187 6.07 17.21 -4.71
C HIS A 187 6.79 17.71 -5.97
N GLY A 188 6.98 16.85 -6.98
CA GLY A 188 7.62 17.17 -8.25
C GLY A 188 6.78 18.01 -9.24
N ASN A 189 5.61 18.51 -8.83
CA ASN A 189 4.56 19.13 -9.67
C ASN A 189 3.87 18.18 -10.67
N GLU A 190 4.05 16.87 -10.56
CA GLU A 190 3.35 15.91 -11.43
C GLU A 190 1.96 15.57 -10.89
N CYS A 191 1.78 15.56 -9.55
CA CYS A 191 0.55 15.21 -8.87
C CYS A 191 0.37 15.94 -7.54
N THR A 192 -0.84 15.99 -6.96
CA THR A 192 -1.06 16.53 -5.60
C THR A 192 -2.17 15.74 -4.93
N LEU A 193 -2.02 15.39 -3.64
CA LEU A 193 -3.14 15.00 -2.79
C LEU A 193 -3.88 16.27 -2.41
N ILE A 194 -5.13 16.42 -2.88
CA ILE A 194 -5.94 17.61 -2.61
C ILE A 194 -6.22 17.76 -1.10
#